data_AF-A0A8S3ZZK8-F1
#
_entry.id   AF-A0A8S3ZZK8-F1
#
_cell.length_a   1.000
_cell.length_b   1.000
_cell.length_c   1.000
_cell.angle_alpha   90.00
_cell.angle_beta   90.00
_cell.angle_gamma   90.00
#
_symmetry.space_group_name_H-M   'P 1'
#
loop_
_entity.id
_entity.type
_entity.pdbx_description
1 polymer ?
#
loop_
_entity_poly.entity_id
_entity_poly.type
_entity_poly.pdbx_seq_one_letter_code
_entity_poly.pdbx_strand_id
1 'polypeptide(L)'
;MALAASLGDEWKQVGHYLGVQRARIQAIMRNVTVGERSEQEAKYDMLVTWLKGAAKALDKVSALSMALKYSDRHDLAEAVKERTRDFSDMRQQHLTIAN
;
A
#
# COMPACT_ATOMS: atom_id res chain seq x y z
N MET A 1 8.16 0.74 -10.42
CA MET A 1 7.35 1.76 -9.73
C MET A 1 7.32 1.51 -8.22
N ALA A 2 7.36 2.57 -7.41
CA ALA A 2 7.08 2.52 -5.98
C ALA A 2 5.60 2.92 -5.76
N LEU A 3 4.79 2.04 -5.14
CA LEU A 3 3.34 2.25 -5.00
C LEU A 3 2.98 3.61 -4.39
N ALA A 4 3.75 4.07 -3.40
CA ALA A 4 3.56 5.37 -2.76
C ALA A 4 3.62 6.55 -3.75
N ALA A 5 4.50 6.48 -4.76
CA ALA A 5 4.62 7.52 -5.77
C ALA A 5 3.41 7.52 -6.73
N SER A 6 2.78 6.36 -6.94
CA SER A 6 1.67 6.21 -7.88
C SER A 6 0.29 6.51 -7.28
N LEU A 7 0.16 6.52 -5.95
CA LEU A 7 -1.11 6.62 -5.21
C LEU A 7 -1.91 7.93 -5.38
N GLY A 8 -1.36 8.94 -6.08
CA GLY A 8 -2.08 10.19 -6.35
C GLY A 8 -2.61 10.86 -5.07
N ASP A 9 -3.73 11.58 -5.18
CA ASP A 9 -4.44 12.16 -4.04
C ASP A 9 -5.34 11.13 -3.32
N GLU A 10 -5.58 9.98 -3.95
CA GLU A 10 -6.49 8.94 -3.47
C GLU A 10 -5.94 8.20 -2.24
N TRP A 11 -4.66 8.38 -1.90
CA TRP A 11 -4.00 7.72 -0.76
C TRP A 11 -4.76 7.86 0.57
N LYS A 12 -5.47 8.98 0.78
CA LYS A 12 -6.27 9.22 1.99
C LYS A 12 -7.48 8.28 2.03
N GLN A 13 -8.16 8.12 0.90
CA GLN A 13 -9.29 7.21 0.72
C GLN A 13 -8.84 5.75 0.83
N VAL A 14 -7.70 5.41 0.22
CA VAL A 14 -7.08 4.08 0.35
C VAL A 14 -6.79 3.78 1.82
N GLY A 15 -6.16 4.71 2.54
CA GLY A 15 -5.90 4.58 3.98
C GLY A 15 -7.17 4.35 4.79
N HIS A 16 -8.27 5.03 4.44
CA HIS A 16 -9.56 4.83 5.08
C HIS A 16 -10.10 3.39 4.88
N TYR A 17 -10.11 2.88 3.65
CA TYR A 17 -10.55 1.50 3.36
C TYR A 17 -9.62 0.43 3.94
N LEU A 18 -8.34 0.76 4.12
CA LEU A 18 -7.37 -0.08 4.83
C LEU A 18 -7.57 -0.09 6.35
N GLY A 19 -8.50 0.71 6.88
CA GLY A 19 -8.78 0.80 8.31
C GLY A 19 -7.80 1.69 9.08
N VAL A 20 -7.00 2.52 8.40
CA VAL A 20 -6.16 3.52 9.07
C VAL A 20 -7.08 4.57 9.68
N GLN A 21 -6.94 4.78 11.00
CA GLN A 21 -7.79 5.73 11.73
C GLN A 21 -7.69 7.14 11.14
N ARG A 22 -8.82 7.84 11.05
CA ARG A 22 -8.90 9.21 10.52
C ARG A 22 -7.92 10.17 11.22
N ALA A 23 -7.81 10.09 12.54
CA ALA A 23 -6.88 10.91 13.32
C ALA A 23 -5.41 10.69 12.90
N ARG A 24 -5.05 9.46 12.54
CA ARG A 24 -3.72 9.12 12.05
C ARG A 24 -3.48 9.68 10.64
N ILE A 25 -4.46 9.62 9.75
CA ILE A 25 -4.39 10.24 8.42
C ILE A 25 -4.19 11.75 8.55
N GLN A 26 -4.95 12.41 9.45
CA GLN A 26 -4.80 13.84 9.71
C GLN A 26 -3.42 14.20 10.27
N ALA A 27 -2.86 13.39 11.17
CA ALA A 27 -1.51 13.60 11.67
C ALA A 27 -0.46 13.53 10.55
N ILE A 28 -0.57 12.54 9.65
CA ILE A 28 0.30 12.41 8.48
C ILE A 28 0.18 13.63 7.56
N MET A 29 -1.05 14.10 7.29
CA MET A 29 -1.27 15.31 6.48
C MET A 29 -0.66 16.56 7.11
N ARG A 30 -0.76 16.69 8.44
CA ARG A 30 -0.18 17.84 9.15
C ARG A 30 1.33 17.92 8.96
N ASN A 31 2.04 16.79 8.98
CA ASN A 31 3.49 16.74 8.75
C ASN A 31 3.89 17.28 7.37
N VAL A 32 3.02 17.13 6.36
CA VAL A 32 3.21 17.75 5.04
C VAL A 32 2.99 19.26 5.11
N THR A 33 1.91 19.69 5.75
CA THR A 33 1.56 21.12 5.85
C THR A 33 2.62 21.95 6.58
N VAL A 34 3.27 21.38 7.60
CA VAL A 34 4.34 22.07 8.35
C VAL A 34 5.72 21.94 7.68
N GLY A 35 5.82 21.26 6.53
CA GLY A 35 7.06 21.11 5.78
C GLY A 35 8.03 20.05 6.34
N GLU A 36 7.63 19.24 7.31
CA GLU A 36 8.46 18.15 7.86
C GLU A 36 8.58 16.96 6.90
N ARG A 37 7.58 16.75 6.03
CA ARG A 37 7.52 15.63 5.09
C ARG A 37 7.01 16.09 3.73
N SER A 38 7.50 15.46 2.67
CA SER A 38 6.93 15.56 1.33
C SER A 38 5.62 14.77 1.22
N GLU A 39 4.83 15.06 0.19
CA GLU A 39 3.59 14.33 -0.08
C GLU A 39 3.85 12.84 -0.41
N GLN A 40 4.95 12.55 -1.09
CA GLN A 40 5.36 11.17 -1.38
C GLN A 40 5.71 10.41 -0.09
N GLU A 41 6.39 11.05 0.86
CA GLU A 41 6.66 10.46 2.17
C GLU A 41 5.38 10.24 2.96
N ALA A 42 4.41 11.15 2.91
CA ALA A 42 3.10 10.94 3.55
C ALA A 42 2.36 9.72 3.00
N LYS A 43 2.37 9.51 1.67
CA LYS A 43 1.79 8.32 1.03
C LYS A 43 2.48 7.05 1.51
N TYR A 44 3.81 7.08 1.64
CA TYR A 44 4.59 5.97 2.18
C TYR A 44 4.28 5.71 3.66
N ASP A 45 4.25 6.76 4.48
CA ASP A 45 3.96 6.67 5.92
C ASP A 45 2.56 6.11 6.18
N MET A 46 1.58 6.43 5.34
CA MET A 46 0.24 5.84 5.39
C MET A 46 0.29 4.32 5.13
N LEU A 47 0.97 3.89 4.07
CA LEU A 47 1.10 2.47 3.75
C LEU A 47 1.84 1.69 4.86
N VAL A 48 2.91 2.27 5.40
CA VAL A 48 3.66 1.67 6.52
C VAL A 48 2.83 1.63 7.80
N THR A 49 2.05 2.67 8.07
CA THR A 49 1.13 2.72 9.21
C THR A 49 0.11 1.58 9.14
N TRP A 50 -0.52 1.39 7.99
CA TRP A 50 -1.42 0.27 7.78
C TRP A 50 -0.70 -1.07 7.97
N LEU A 51 0.45 -1.25 7.32
CA LEU A 51 1.19 -2.50 7.35
C LEU A 51 1.62 -2.92 8.77
N LYS A 52 2.02 -1.94 9.61
CA LYS A 52 2.39 -2.17 11.01
C LYS A 52 1.21 -2.57 11.89
N GLY A 53 -0.01 -2.09 11.57
CA GLY A 53 -1.23 -2.44 12.28
C GLY A 53 -1.93 -3.71 11.75
N ALA A 54 -1.59 -4.15 10.53
CA ALA A 54 -2.21 -5.30 9.89
C ALA A 54 -1.88 -6.61 10.61
N ALA A 55 -2.89 -7.48 10.78
CA ALA A 55 -2.69 -8.80 11.35
C ALA A 55 -1.68 -9.62 10.52
N LYS A 56 -0.87 -10.44 11.20
CA LYS A 56 0.13 -11.29 10.52
C LYS A 56 -0.52 -12.22 9.49
N ALA A 57 -1.65 -12.84 9.85
CA ALA A 57 -2.41 -13.75 9.02
C ALA A 57 -3.26 -13.08 7.92
N LEU A 58 -3.37 -11.73 7.93
CA LEU A 58 -4.11 -11.01 6.90
C LEU A 58 -3.38 -11.15 5.56
N ASP A 59 -4.13 -11.54 4.52
CA ASP A 59 -3.70 -11.41 3.14
C ASP A 59 -3.64 -9.92 2.77
N LYS A 60 -2.41 -9.38 2.86
CA LYS A 60 -2.11 -7.97 2.62
C LYS A 60 -2.33 -7.57 1.16
N VAL A 61 -2.10 -8.49 0.23
CA VAL A 61 -2.22 -8.20 -1.20
C VAL A 61 -3.68 -8.06 -1.57
N SER A 62 -4.52 -9.00 -1.13
CA SER A 62 -5.97 -8.92 -1.34
C SER A 62 -6.58 -7.70 -0.66
N ALA A 63 -6.21 -7.43 0.61
CA ALA A 63 -6.71 -6.26 1.34
C ALA A 63 -6.34 -4.94 0.66
N LEU A 64 -5.07 -4.78 0.26
CA LEU A 64 -4.59 -3.58 -0.43
C LEU A 64 -5.24 -3.42 -1.80
N SER A 65 -5.36 -4.50 -2.57
CA SER A 65 -6.00 -4.47 -3.88
C SER A 65 -7.48 -4.05 -3.78
N MET A 66 -8.22 -4.55 -2.80
CA MET A 66 -9.61 -4.13 -2.57
C MET A 66 -9.70 -2.64 -2.20
N ALA A 67 -8.86 -2.17 -1.29
CA ALA A 67 -8.86 -0.76 -0.89
C ALA A 67 -8.53 0.19 -2.06
N LEU A 68 -7.61 -0.22 -2.94
CA LEU A 68 -7.31 0.50 -4.18
C LEU A 68 -8.52 0.55 -5.12
N LYS A 69 -9.23 -0.56 -5.33
CA LYS A 69 -10.45 -0.61 -6.16
C LYS A 69 -11.56 0.30 -5.61
N TYR A 70 -11.79 0.27 -4.30
CA TYR A 70 -12.78 1.15 -3.67
C TYR A 70 -12.38 2.64 -3.68
N SER A 71 -11.13 2.94 -4.00
CA SER A 71 -10.63 4.30 -4.17
C SER A 71 -10.43 4.67 -5.64
N ASP A 72 -11.11 3.97 -6.56
CA ASP A 72 -11.04 4.11 -8.02
C ASP A 72 -9.67 3.83 -8.67
N ARG A 73 -8.69 3.35 -7.90
CA ARG A 73 -7.34 3.00 -8.38
C ARG A 73 -7.24 1.56 -8.85
N HIS A 74 -8.09 1.20 -9.82
CA HIS A 74 -8.13 -0.11 -10.44
C HIS A 74 -6.79 -0.46 -11.13
N ASP A 75 -6.14 0.55 -11.71
CA ASP A 75 -4.79 0.46 -12.30
C ASP A 75 -3.77 -0.10 -11.30
N LEU A 76 -3.72 0.47 -10.09
CA LEU A 76 -2.80 0.05 -9.05
C LEU A 76 -3.21 -1.29 -8.43
N ALA A 77 -4.51 -1.56 -8.34
CA ALA A 77 -5.02 -2.80 -7.79
C ALA A 77 -4.58 -4.02 -8.59
N GLU A 78 -4.55 -3.92 -9.92
CA GLU A 78 -4.05 -4.97 -10.80
C GLU A 78 -2.52 -5.04 -10.77
N ALA A 79 -1.81 -3.90 -10.82
CA ALA A 79 -0.35 -3.86 -10.74
C ALA A 79 0.22 -4.50 -9.45
N VAL A 80 -0.49 -4.37 -8.31
CA VAL A 80 -0.11 -4.98 -7.03
C VAL A 80 -0.26 -6.52 -7.07
N LYS A 81 -1.29 -7.04 -7.74
CA LYS A 81 -1.52 -8.48 -7.88
C LYS A 81 -0.52 -9.13 -8.81
N GLU A 82 -0.29 -8.53 -9.97
CA GLU A 82 0.67 -9.02 -10.97
C GLU A 82 2.05 -9.18 -10.37
N ARG A 83 2.53 -8.15 -9.67
CA ARG A 83 3.84 -8.17 -9.04
C ARG A 83 3.98 -9.24 -7.96
N THR A 84 2.90 -9.50 -7.21
CA THR A 84 2.91 -10.59 -6.21
C THR A 84 3.04 -11.94 -6.90
N ARG A 85 2.36 -12.14 -8.03
CA ARG A 85 2.45 -13.36 -8.83
C ARG A 85 3.87 -13.56 -9.38
N ASP A 86 4.50 -12.49 -9.90
CA ASP A 86 5.90 -12.55 -10.35
C ASP A 86 6.84 -12.97 -9.22
N PHE A 87 6.64 -12.42 -8.01
CA PHE A 87 7.44 -12.80 -6.83
C PHE A 87 7.20 -14.24 -6.38
N SER A 88 5.96 -14.73 -6.42
CA SER A 88 5.67 -16.14 -6.09
C SER A 88 6.29 -17.08 -7.12
N ASP A 89 6.19 -16.75 -8.40
CA ASP A 89 6.67 -17.58 -9.50
C ASP A 89 8.20 -17.64 -9.50
N MET A 90 8.88 -16.50 -9.30
CA MET A 90 10.35 -16.46 -9.12
C MET A 90 10.80 -17.30 -7.91
N ARG A 91 10.08 -17.23 -6.79
CA ARG A 91 10.41 -18.02 -5.60
C ARG A 91 10.24 -19.53 -5.84
N GLN A 92 9.19 -19.92 -6.56
CA GLN A 92 8.93 -21.31 -6.92
C GLN A 92 10.06 -21.85 -7.81
N GLN A 93 10.47 -21.07 -8.82
CA GLN A 93 11.55 -21.45 -9.75
C GLN A 93 12.91 -21.61 -9.06
N HIS A 94 13.25 -20.73 -8.11
CA HIS A 94 14.51 -20.83 -7.37
C HIS A 94 14.55 -22.07 -6.45
N LEU A 95 13.41 -22.50 -5.90
CA LEU A 95 13.30 -23.73 -5.11
C LEU A 95 13.42 -24.99 -5.98
N THR A 96 12.94 -24.95 -7.24
CA THR A 96 13.05 -26.10 -8.16
C THR A 96 14.43 -26.28 -8.78
N ILE A 97 15.26 -25.22 -8.86
CA ILE A 97 16.63 -25.30 -9.41
C ILE A 97 17.65 -25.72 -8.33
N ALA A 98 17.30 -25.56 -7.05
CA ALA A 98 18.16 -25.88 -5.91
C ALA A 98 18.00 -27.33 -5.36
N ASN A 99 17.11 -28.13 -5.95
CA ASN A 99 16.88 -29.55 -5.66
C ASN A 99 17.33 -30.42 -6.83
#